data_AF-A0A524HN59-F1
#
_entry.id   AF-A0A524HN59-F1
#
_cell.length_a   1.000
_cell.length_b   1.000
_cell.length_c   1.000
_cell.angle_alpha   90.00
_cell.angle_beta   90.00
_cell.angle_gamma   90.00
#
_symmetry.space_group_name_H-M   'P 1'
#
loop_
_entity.id
_entity.type
_entity.pdbx_description
1 polymer ?
#
loop_
_entity_poly.entity_id
_entity_poly.type
_entity_poly.pdbx_seq_one_letter_code
_entity_poly.pdbx_strand_id
1 'polypeptide(L)'
;LREDPDVILVGELRDLETIGACLTIAETGHLALATLHTNSAAESINRIIDVFPSNQQTQVRAQLAFVLEGVVTQTLLQKAKGRGRAMACEIMVCTSAIRALIRDDKVHQIYSALQSGKKHGMQTMNDSLFQLYMSREVSLEECLRASGDPNELMRMCGETPPEEQEMGTVEKSGRPAARR
;
A
#
# COMPACT_ATOMS: atom_id res chain seq x y z
N LEU A 1 -16.84 -25.71 2.50
CA LEU A 1 -17.50 -25.65 1.17
C LEU A 1 -18.72 -26.56 1.05
N ARG A 2 -19.38 -26.98 2.16
CA ARG A 2 -20.59 -27.82 2.09
C ARG A 2 -21.89 -27.05 2.28
N GLU A 3 -21.80 -25.74 2.50
CA GLU A 3 -22.93 -24.82 2.73
C GLU A 3 -23.29 -24.02 1.46
N ASP A 4 -22.69 -24.35 0.31
CA ASP A 4 -22.89 -23.67 -0.98
C ASP A 4 -22.76 -22.12 -0.94
N PRO A 5 -21.71 -21.54 -0.31
CA PRO A 5 -21.61 -20.08 -0.20
C PRO A 5 -20.98 -19.45 -1.45
N ASP A 6 -21.50 -18.34 -1.95
CA ASP A 6 -20.84 -17.56 -3.02
C ASP A 6 -19.71 -16.65 -2.49
N VAL A 7 -19.88 -16.11 -1.28
CA VAL A 7 -18.99 -15.13 -0.65
C VAL A 7 -18.69 -15.57 0.77
N ILE A 8 -17.41 -15.56 1.16
CA ILE A 8 -16.95 -16.01 2.47
C ILE A 8 -16.09 -14.92 3.13
N LEU A 9 -16.44 -14.52 4.35
CA LEU A 9 -15.57 -13.73 5.22
C LEU A 9 -14.77 -14.67 6.12
N VAL A 10 -13.48 -14.82 5.86
CA VAL A 10 -12.57 -15.70 6.61
C VAL A 10 -12.17 -15.06 7.95
N GLY A 11 -12.14 -13.72 8.01
CA GLY A 11 -11.65 -12.97 9.17
C GLY A 11 -10.16 -12.68 9.05
N GLU A 12 -9.41 -12.79 10.14
CA GLU A 12 -8.00 -12.41 10.19
C GLU A 12 -7.06 -13.54 9.76
N LEU A 13 -6.16 -13.25 8.83
CA LEU A 13 -5.17 -14.20 8.32
C LEU A 13 -3.92 -14.27 9.21
N ARG A 14 -4.04 -14.94 10.36
CA ARG A 14 -2.97 -15.00 11.37
C ARG A 14 -1.91 -16.07 11.14
N ASP A 15 -2.36 -17.25 10.72
CA ASP A 15 -1.54 -18.46 10.65
C ASP A 15 -1.59 -19.10 9.26
N LEU A 16 -0.63 -20.01 9.05
CA LEU A 16 -0.47 -20.74 7.79
C LEU A 16 -1.74 -21.49 7.40
N GLU A 17 -2.42 -22.12 8.37
CA GLU A 17 -3.63 -22.91 8.12
C GLU A 17 -4.78 -22.04 7.61
N THR A 18 -5.04 -20.90 8.26
CA THR A 18 -6.11 -19.97 7.87
C THR A 18 -5.81 -19.33 6.52
N ILE A 19 -4.55 -18.95 6.26
CA ILE A 19 -4.14 -18.41 4.95
C ILE A 19 -4.30 -19.45 3.85
N GLY A 20 -3.83 -20.68 4.09
CA GLY A 20 -3.96 -21.79 3.15
C GLY A 20 -5.43 -22.08 2.80
N ALA A 21 -6.29 -22.14 3.82
CA ALA A 21 -7.72 -22.32 3.62
C ALA A 21 -8.34 -21.18 2.80
N CYS A 22 -7.97 -19.92 3.08
CA CYS A 22 -8.43 -18.75 2.34
C CYS A 22 -8.03 -18.82 0.86
N LEU A 23 -6.79 -19.22 0.56
CA LEU A 23 -6.32 -19.39 -0.82
C LEU A 23 -7.09 -20.50 -1.55
N THR A 24 -7.35 -21.63 -0.88
CA THR A 24 -8.16 -22.72 -1.46
C THR A 24 -9.61 -22.29 -1.73
N ILE A 25 -10.23 -21.52 -0.82
CA ILE A 25 -11.58 -20.98 -1.02
C ILE A 25 -11.61 -20.10 -2.27
N ALA A 26 -10.65 -19.18 -2.41
CA ALA A 26 -10.58 -18.27 -3.55
C ALA A 26 -10.29 -19.03 -4.87
N GLU A 27 -9.42 -20.03 -4.84
CA GLU A 27 -9.07 -20.86 -6.02
C GLU A 27 -10.25 -21.69 -6.52
N THR A 28 -11.15 -22.09 -5.63
CA THR A 28 -12.35 -22.88 -5.97
C THR A 28 -13.51 -22.03 -6.50
N GLY A 29 -13.29 -20.73 -6.74
CA GLY A 29 -14.25 -19.85 -7.42
C GLY A 29 -15.13 -19.00 -6.49
N HIS A 30 -14.87 -19.02 -5.18
CA HIS A 30 -15.62 -18.23 -4.21
C HIS A 30 -14.95 -16.86 -3.99
N LEU A 31 -15.75 -15.83 -3.70
CA LEU A 31 -15.19 -14.56 -3.25
C LEU A 31 -14.81 -14.64 -1.77
N ALA A 32 -13.51 -14.73 -1.49
CA ALA A 32 -12.97 -14.70 -0.13
C ALA A 32 -12.61 -13.27 0.31
N LEU A 33 -13.14 -12.83 1.44
CA LEU A 33 -12.77 -11.60 2.12
C LEU A 33 -12.00 -11.94 3.39
N ALA A 34 -10.89 -11.26 3.63
CA ALA A 34 -10.06 -11.47 4.80
C ALA A 34 -9.32 -10.18 5.20
N THR A 35 -8.77 -10.15 6.41
CA THR A 35 -8.08 -8.99 6.97
C THR A 35 -6.66 -9.34 7.40
N LEU A 36 -5.73 -8.39 7.24
CA LEU A 36 -4.37 -8.42 7.78
C LEU A 36 -4.07 -7.09 8.49
N HIS A 37 -3.03 -7.08 9.32
CA HIS A 37 -2.56 -5.91 10.06
C HIS A 37 -1.32 -5.29 9.39
N THR A 38 -1.39 -5.10 8.08
CA THR A 38 -0.32 -4.56 7.22
C THR A 38 -0.70 -3.17 6.72
N ASN A 39 0.29 -2.32 6.46
CA ASN A 39 0.06 -0.91 6.15
C ASN A 39 0.05 -0.61 4.65
N SER A 40 0.54 -1.53 3.81
CA SER A 40 0.52 -1.41 2.35
C SER A 40 0.09 -2.70 1.66
N ALA A 41 -0.32 -2.58 0.39
CA ALA A 41 -0.65 -3.72 -0.45
C ALA A 41 0.57 -4.65 -0.65
N ALA A 42 1.76 -4.07 -0.85
CA ALA A 42 3.00 -4.81 -1.00
C ALA A 42 3.37 -5.59 0.26
N GLU A 43 3.26 -4.96 1.44
CA GLU A 43 3.50 -5.60 2.73
C GLU A 43 2.49 -6.74 2.99
N SER A 44 1.22 -6.54 2.62
CA SER A 44 0.18 -7.58 2.73
C SER A 44 0.52 -8.84 1.94
N ILE A 45 1.03 -8.67 0.70
CA ILE A 45 1.46 -9.78 -0.16
C ILE A 45 2.66 -10.51 0.45
N ASN A 46 3.71 -9.77 0.86
CA ASN A 46 4.88 -10.37 1.49
C ASN A 46 4.48 -11.13 2.76
N ARG A 47 3.64 -10.53 3.61
CA ARG A 47 3.17 -11.15 4.85
C ARG A 47 2.48 -12.47 4.59
N ILE A 48 1.62 -12.58 3.58
CA ILE A 48 0.94 -13.83 3.20
C ILE A 48 1.95 -14.90 2.81
N ILE A 49 2.97 -14.55 2.02
CA ILE A 49 3.98 -15.49 1.51
C ILE A 49 4.93 -15.94 2.63
N ASP A 50 5.37 -15.01 3.47
CA ASP A 50 6.41 -15.23 4.47
C ASP A 50 6.00 -16.14 5.63
N VAL A 51 4.68 -16.38 5.82
CA VAL A 51 4.20 -17.34 6.83
C VAL A 51 4.50 -18.79 6.40
N PHE A 52 4.70 -19.03 5.10
CA PHE A 52 4.98 -20.37 4.58
C PHE A 52 6.48 -20.70 4.59
N PRO A 53 6.85 -21.97 4.80
CA PRO A 53 8.21 -22.46 4.63
C PRO A 53 8.78 -22.13 3.24
N SER A 54 10.07 -21.82 3.16
CA SER A 54 10.72 -21.35 1.93
C SER A 54 10.53 -22.28 0.71
N ASN A 55 10.41 -23.58 0.93
CA ASN A 55 10.15 -24.55 -0.15
C ASN A 55 8.72 -24.49 -0.73
N GLN A 56 7.79 -23.84 -0.03
CA GLN A 56 6.39 -23.66 -0.47
C GLN A 56 6.11 -22.24 -1.00
N GLN A 57 6.96 -21.26 -0.67
CA GLN A 57 6.72 -19.84 -1.02
C GLN A 57 6.53 -19.61 -2.52
N THR A 58 7.28 -20.30 -3.39
CA THR A 58 7.11 -20.19 -4.85
C THR A 58 5.71 -20.63 -5.29
N GLN A 59 5.19 -21.71 -4.72
CA GLN A 59 3.84 -22.21 -5.02
C GLN A 59 2.77 -21.23 -4.51
N VAL A 60 2.89 -20.78 -3.25
CA VAL A 60 1.95 -19.84 -2.63
C VAL A 60 1.91 -18.53 -3.39
N ARG A 61 3.06 -18.03 -3.84
CA ARG A 61 3.17 -16.84 -4.68
C ARG A 61 2.44 -16.99 -6.01
N ALA A 62 2.59 -18.13 -6.68
CA ALA A 62 1.88 -18.41 -7.93
C ALA A 62 0.36 -18.48 -7.72
N GLN A 63 -0.08 -19.15 -6.65
CA GLN A 63 -1.48 -19.27 -6.27
C GLN A 63 -2.08 -17.90 -5.92
N LEU A 64 -1.40 -17.11 -5.07
CA LEU A 64 -1.82 -15.77 -4.70
C LEU A 64 -1.94 -14.86 -5.93
N ALA A 65 -0.98 -14.90 -6.85
CA ALA A 65 -1.05 -14.14 -8.09
C ALA A 65 -2.24 -14.55 -8.99
N PHE A 66 -2.75 -15.78 -8.85
CA PHE A 66 -3.90 -16.27 -9.59
C PHE A 66 -5.23 -15.87 -8.93
N VAL A 67 -5.32 -15.88 -7.59
CA VAL A 67 -6.59 -15.68 -6.88
C VAL A 67 -6.80 -14.30 -6.27
N LEU A 68 -5.74 -13.51 -6.09
CA LEU A 68 -5.85 -12.18 -5.48
C LEU A 68 -6.57 -11.23 -6.43
N GLU A 69 -7.64 -10.59 -5.97
CA GLU A 69 -8.38 -9.59 -6.76
C GLU A 69 -8.07 -8.14 -6.37
N GLY A 70 -7.77 -7.90 -5.10
CA GLY A 70 -7.36 -6.58 -4.65
C GLY A 70 -6.95 -6.56 -3.19
N VAL A 71 -6.30 -5.47 -2.80
CA VAL A 71 -5.92 -5.18 -1.41
C VAL A 71 -6.31 -3.75 -1.11
N VAL A 72 -6.97 -3.54 0.03
CA VAL A 72 -7.31 -2.22 0.54
C VAL A 72 -6.67 -2.08 1.91
N THR A 73 -5.80 -1.07 2.08
CA THR A 73 -5.26 -0.71 3.39
C THR A 73 -5.88 0.60 3.86
N GLN A 74 -6.12 0.72 5.16
CA GLN A 74 -6.91 1.81 5.73
C GLN A 74 -6.22 2.39 6.96
N THR A 75 -6.19 3.71 7.04
CA THR A 75 -5.69 4.45 8.20
C THR A 75 -6.71 5.50 8.60
N LEU A 76 -7.06 5.53 9.89
CA LEU A 76 -7.98 6.53 10.44
C LEU A 76 -7.20 7.68 11.07
N LEU A 77 -7.44 8.89 10.59
CA LEU A 77 -6.74 10.11 10.94
C LEU A 77 -7.63 11.03 11.75
N GLN A 78 -7.05 11.77 12.69
CA GLN A 78 -7.80 12.78 13.42
C GLN A 78 -8.21 13.91 12.47
N LYS A 79 -9.50 14.29 12.47
CA LYS A 79 -9.95 15.45 11.66
C LYS A 79 -9.35 16.75 12.21
N ALA A 80 -9.02 17.69 11.32
CA ALA A 80 -8.44 18.98 11.68
C ALA A 80 -9.29 19.79 12.68
N LYS A 81 -10.62 19.59 12.64
CA LYS A 81 -11.58 20.23 13.57
C LYS A 81 -11.70 19.51 14.93
N GLY A 82 -10.88 18.50 15.19
CA GLY A 82 -10.83 17.76 16.46
C GLY A 82 -12.00 16.78 16.71
N ARG A 83 -13.10 16.84 15.95
CA ARG A 83 -14.26 15.94 16.11
C ARG A 83 -14.30 14.87 15.02
N GLY A 84 -14.17 13.61 15.45
CA GLY A 84 -14.26 12.44 14.57
C GLY A 84 -12.96 12.16 13.79
N ARG A 85 -13.02 11.14 12.93
CA ARG A 85 -11.87 10.67 12.12
C ARG A 85 -12.22 10.69 10.64
N ALA A 86 -11.21 10.89 9.80
CA ALA A 86 -11.27 10.68 8.36
C ALA A 86 -10.50 9.40 8.01
N MET A 87 -10.96 8.66 7.01
CA MET A 87 -10.25 7.48 6.52
C MET A 87 -9.40 7.85 5.31
N ALA A 88 -8.10 7.57 5.39
CA ALA A 88 -7.24 7.45 4.22
C ALA A 88 -7.15 5.99 3.81
N CYS A 89 -7.12 5.71 2.51
CA CYS A 89 -6.99 4.35 2.01
C CYS A 89 -6.05 4.23 0.81
N GLU A 90 -5.30 3.14 0.79
CA GLU A 90 -4.62 2.64 -0.40
C GLU A 90 -5.48 1.55 -1.02
N ILE A 91 -5.64 1.58 -2.35
CA ILE A 91 -6.45 0.63 -3.10
C ILE A 91 -5.58 0.05 -4.22
N MET A 92 -5.26 -1.23 -4.12
CA MET A 92 -4.60 -1.99 -5.17
C MET A 92 -5.60 -2.95 -5.81
N VAL A 93 -5.74 -2.88 -7.14
CA VAL A 93 -6.51 -3.85 -7.94
C VAL A 93 -5.53 -4.82 -8.62
N CYS A 94 -5.78 -6.13 -8.57
CA CYS A 94 -4.83 -7.11 -9.08
C CYS A 94 -4.90 -7.26 -10.61
N THR A 95 -4.33 -6.31 -11.34
CA THR A 95 -4.22 -6.35 -12.80
C THR A 95 -3.19 -7.38 -13.27
N SER A 96 -3.19 -7.72 -14.58
CA SER A 96 -2.19 -8.64 -15.15
C SER A 96 -0.74 -8.23 -14.86
N ALA A 97 -0.46 -6.93 -14.76
CA ALA A 97 0.86 -6.42 -14.41
C ALA A 97 1.22 -6.70 -12.94
N ILE A 98 0.30 -6.43 -12.00
CA ILE A 98 0.48 -6.76 -10.58
C ILE A 98 0.67 -8.27 -10.40
N ARG A 99 -0.14 -9.09 -11.07
CA ARG A 99 -0.03 -10.55 -11.02
C ARG A 99 1.34 -11.04 -11.52
N ALA A 100 1.90 -10.42 -12.55
CA ALA A 100 3.26 -10.71 -13.01
C ALA A 100 4.31 -10.31 -11.97
N LEU A 101 4.20 -9.12 -11.36
CA LEU A 101 5.12 -8.68 -10.29
C LEU A 101 5.11 -9.62 -9.09
N ILE A 102 3.94 -10.14 -8.70
CA ILE A 102 3.83 -11.11 -7.61
C ILE A 102 4.58 -12.39 -7.98
N ARG A 103 4.31 -12.98 -9.16
CA ARG A 103 4.95 -14.23 -9.63
C ARG A 103 6.47 -14.13 -9.75
N ASP A 104 6.94 -13.00 -10.27
CA ASP A 104 8.37 -12.76 -10.55
C ASP A 104 9.17 -12.30 -9.32
N ASP A 105 8.54 -12.27 -8.14
CA ASP A 105 9.14 -11.79 -6.89
C ASP A 105 9.63 -10.33 -6.95
N LYS A 106 8.84 -9.47 -7.59
CA LYS A 106 9.08 -8.03 -7.74
C LYS A 106 8.05 -7.20 -6.98
N VAL A 107 7.66 -7.68 -5.80
CA VAL A 107 6.63 -7.04 -4.93
C VAL A 107 7.00 -5.59 -4.59
N HIS A 108 8.29 -5.27 -4.48
CA HIS A 108 8.78 -3.90 -4.26
C HIS A 108 8.39 -2.91 -5.39
N GLN A 109 8.09 -3.38 -6.60
CA GLN A 109 7.67 -2.54 -7.73
C GLN A 109 6.16 -2.26 -7.74
N ILE A 110 5.38 -2.89 -6.86
CA ILE A 110 3.92 -2.73 -6.78
C ILE A 110 3.54 -1.28 -6.50
N TYR A 111 4.34 -0.54 -5.71
CA TYR A 111 4.07 0.86 -5.43
C TYR A 111 4.05 1.73 -6.71
N SER A 112 5.05 1.56 -7.58
CA SER A 112 5.10 2.28 -8.87
C SER A 112 3.97 1.85 -9.81
N ALA A 113 3.55 0.57 -9.75
CA ALA A 113 2.40 0.09 -10.51
C ALA A 113 1.08 0.70 -10.00
N LEU A 114 0.93 0.87 -8.68
CA LEU A 114 -0.20 1.57 -8.05
C LEU A 114 -0.29 3.03 -8.53
N GLN A 115 0.82 3.77 -8.52
CA GLN A 115 0.89 5.16 -8.98
C GLN A 115 0.41 5.34 -10.43
N SER A 116 0.79 4.42 -11.32
CA SER A 116 0.40 4.44 -12.74
C SER A 116 -0.97 3.81 -13.04
N GLY A 117 -1.56 3.12 -12.05
CA GLY A 117 -2.78 2.33 -12.20
C GLY A 117 -4.09 3.07 -11.95
N LYS A 118 -4.10 4.40 -11.82
CA LYS A 118 -5.31 5.21 -11.50
C LYS A 118 -6.51 4.91 -12.40
N LYS A 119 -6.28 4.59 -13.68
CA LYS A 119 -7.33 4.19 -14.63
C LYS A 119 -8.09 2.90 -14.25
N HIS A 120 -7.50 2.07 -13.39
CA HIS A 120 -8.09 0.85 -12.85
C HIS A 120 -8.72 1.06 -11.47
N GLY A 121 -8.85 2.32 -11.00
CA GLY A 121 -9.34 2.64 -9.66
C GLY A 121 -8.29 2.47 -8.56
N MET A 122 -7.01 2.35 -8.91
CA MET A 122 -5.92 2.31 -7.94
C MET A 122 -5.66 3.69 -7.32
N GLN A 123 -5.25 3.68 -6.07
CA GLN A 123 -4.93 4.86 -5.28
C GLN A 123 -3.82 4.52 -4.29
N THR A 124 -2.75 5.30 -4.22
CA THR A 124 -1.73 5.15 -3.16
C THR A 124 -2.23 5.74 -1.85
N MET A 125 -1.65 5.32 -0.72
CA MET A 125 -1.93 5.98 0.56
C MET A 125 -1.64 7.49 0.49
N ASN A 126 -0.52 7.89 -0.14
CA ASN A 126 -0.15 9.30 -0.31
C ASN A 126 -1.15 10.09 -1.17
N ASP A 127 -1.73 9.51 -2.23
CA ASP A 127 -2.83 10.12 -2.98
C ASP A 127 -4.05 10.40 -2.08
N SER A 128 -4.40 9.45 -1.21
CA SER A 128 -5.52 9.60 -0.27
C SER A 128 -5.26 10.67 0.80
N LEU A 129 -4.06 10.66 1.39
CA LEU A 129 -3.61 11.67 2.36
C LEU A 129 -3.60 13.07 1.75
N PHE A 130 -3.07 13.20 0.53
CA PHE A 130 -3.05 14.46 -0.22
C PHE A 130 -4.47 15.00 -0.43
N GLN A 131 -5.42 14.16 -0.83
CA GLN A 131 -6.82 14.58 -1.01
C GLN A 131 -7.47 15.06 0.29
N LEU A 132 -7.23 14.38 1.41
CA LEU A 132 -7.74 14.78 2.74
C LEU A 132 -7.14 16.11 3.21
N TYR A 133 -5.87 16.35 2.90
CA TYR A 133 -5.23 17.63 3.18
C TYR A 133 -5.78 18.75 2.29
N MET A 134 -5.88 18.54 0.98
CA MET A 134 -6.41 19.53 0.02
C MET A 134 -7.86 19.93 0.32
N SER A 135 -8.67 18.98 0.78
CA SER A 135 -10.06 19.23 1.22
C SER A 135 -10.17 19.84 2.62
N ARG A 136 -9.03 20.04 3.32
CA ARG A 136 -8.94 20.57 4.69
C ARG A 136 -9.67 19.70 5.73
N GLU A 137 -9.83 18.41 5.45
CA GLU A 137 -10.40 17.46 6.42
C GLU A 137 -9.38 17.07 7.50
N VAL A 138 -8.11 16.94 7.11
CA VAL A 138 -6.99 16.54 7.98
C VAL A 138 -5.85 17.56 7.82
N SER A 139 -5.13 17.84 8.92
CA SER A 139 -3.96 18.74 8.90
C SER A 139 -2.76 18.08 8.22
N LEU A 140 -1.89 18.88 7.59
CA LEU A 140 -0.67 18.38 6.95
C LEU A 140 0.20 17.55 7.91
N GLU A 141 0.38 18.02 9.15
CA GLU A 141 1.14 17.31 10.19
C GLU A 141 0.63 15.88 10.41
N GLU A 142 -0.68 15.73 10.51
CA GLU A 142 -1.34 14.43 10.71
C GLU A 142 -1.23 13.55 9.46
N CYS A 143 -1.28 14.14 8.25
CA CYS A 143 -1.04 13.41 7.02
C CYS A 143 0.41 12.92 6.91
N LEU A 144 1.40 13.76 7.26
CA LEU A 144 2.82 13.41 7.24
C LEU A 144 3.12 12.29 8.25
N ARG A 145 2.51 12.33 9.44
CA ARG A 145 2.65 11.28 10.47
C ARG A 145 2.19 9.90 9.98
N ALA A 146 1.19 9.86 9.09
CA ALA A 146 0.60 8.62 8.59
C ALA A 146 1.17 8.16 7.23
N SER A 147 2.00 8.98 6.59
CA SER A 147 2.57 8.67 5.29
C SER A 147 3.69 7.63 5.41
N GLY A 148 3.71 6.66 4.47
CA GLY A 148 4.84 5.74 4.31
C GLY A 148 6.07 6.39 3.64
N ASP A 149 5.87 7.50 2.93
CA ASP A 149 6.93 8.34 2.36
C ASP A 149 6.56 9.82 2.51
N PRO A 150 6.90 10.44 3.66
CA PRO A 150 6.56 11.84 3.93
C PRO A 150 7.18 12.81 2.93
N ASN A 151 8.34 12.48 2.36
CA ASN A 151 9.03 13.34 1.39
C ASN A 151 8.26 13.39 0.06
N GLU A 152 7.75 12.25 -0.42
CA GLU A 152 6.84 12.22 -1.56
C GLU A 152 5.59 13.05 -1.30
N LEU A 153 4.96 12.91 -0.12
CA LEU A 153 3.76 13.67 0.23
C LEU A 153 4.03 15.18 0.29
N MET A 154 5.16 15.62 0.84
CA MET A 154 5.57 17.04 0.82
C MET A 154 5.68 17.58 -0.60
N ARG A 155 6.33 16.83 -1.50
CA ARG A 155 6.44 17.21 -2.92
C ARG A 155 5.07 17.31 -3.58
N MET A 156 4.14 16.40 -3.28
CA MET A 156 2.75 16.46 -3.78
C MET A 156 2.03 17.73 -3.30
N CYS A 157 2.30 18.17 -2.07
CA CYS A 157 1.78 19.42 -1.49
C CYS A 157 2.48 20.69 -2.02
N GLY A 158 3.51 20.57 -2.85
CA GLY A 158 4.31 21.69 -3.34
C GLY A 158 5.34 22.22 -2.34
N GLU A 159 5.64 21.45 -1.29
CA GLU A 159 6.66 21.77 -0.30
C GLU A 159 7.98 21.06 -0.63
N THR A 160 9.11 21.70 -0.31
CA THR A 160 10.45 21.11 -0.50
C THR A 160 10.82 20.28 0.73
N PRO A 161 11.15 18.99 0.58
CA PRO A 161 11.61 18.15 1.69
C PRO A 161 12.84 18.73 2.41
N PRO A 162 12.98 18.58 3.74
CA PRO A 162 14.11 19.12 4.50
C PRO A 162 15.49 18.70 3.97
N GLU A 163 15.63 17.45 3.52
CA GLU A 163 16.89 16.91 2.96
C GLU A 163 17.33 17.69 1.70
N GLU A 164 16.38 18.12 0.87
CA GLU A 164 16.65 18.90 -0.34
C GLU A 164 16.94 20.37 -0.01
N GLN A 165 16.40 20.89 1.10
CA GLN A 165 16.70 22.24 1.60
C GLN A 165 18.15 22.36 2.10
N GLU A 166 18.67 21.33 2.78
CA GLU A 166 20.05 21.29 3.26
C GLU A 166 21.06 21.23 2.10
N MET A 167 20.81 20.39 1.08
CA MET A 167 21.65 20.33 -0.12
C MET A 167 21.71 21.65 -0.90
N GLY A 168 20.58 22.33 -1.08
CA GLY A 168 20.54 23.64 -1.74
C GLY A 168 21.25 24.76 -0.97
N THR A 169 21.41 24.59 0.35
CA THR A 169 22.15 25.53 1.20
C THR A 169 23.67 25.29 1.10
N VAL A 170 24.09 24.02 1.02
CA VAL A 170 25.50 23.64 0.82
C VAL A 170 26.01 24.09 -0.55
N GLU A 171 25.26 23.91 -1.64
CA GLU A 171 25.66 24.35 -2.98
C GLU A 171 25.82 25.88 -3.10
N LYS A 172 24.97 26.65 -2.40
CA LYS A 172 25.09 28.12 -2.38
C LYS A 172 26.29 28.63 -1.58
N SER A 173 26.78 27.84 -0.63
CA SER A 173 27.94 28.18 0.22
C SER A 173 29.30 27.86 -0.43
N GLY A 174 29.31 27.07 -1.52
CA GLY A 174 30.52 26.50 -2.12
C GLY A 174 31.17 27.26 -3.29
N ARG A 175 30.77 28.49 -3.63
CA ARG A 175 31.45 29.29 -4.66
C ARG A 175 32.51 30.22 -4.05
N PRO A 176 33.82 29.92 -4.16
CA PRO A 176 34.82 30.92 -3.81
C PRO A 176 34.75 32.06 -4.83
N ALA A 177 34.59 33.28 -4.34
CA ALA A 177 34.71 34.48 -5.14
C ALA A 177 36.14 34.54 -5.68
N ALA A 178 36.31 34.21 -6.97
CA ALA A 178 37.55 34.46 -7.71
C ALA A 178 37.79 35.98 -7.72
N ARG A 179 38.59 36.46 -6.77
CA ARG A 179 39.13 37.82 -6.78
C ARG A 179 40.20 37.90 -7.86
N ARG A 180 40.03 38.90 -8.73
CA ARG A 180 40.99 39.36 -9.73
C ARG A 180 42.23 39.94 -9.06
#